data_AF-A0A934H4G3-F1
#
_entry.id   AF-A0A934H4G3-F1
#
_cell.length_a   1.000
_cell.length_b   1.000
_cell.length_c   1.000
_cell.angle_alpha   90.00
_cell.angle_beta   90.00
_cell.angle_gamma   90.00
#
_symmetry.space_group_name_H-M   'P 1'
#
loop_
_entity.id
_entity.type
_entity.pdbx_description
1 polymer ?
#
loop_
_entity_poly.entity_id
_entity_poly.type
_entity_poly.pdbx_seq_one_letter_code
_entity_poly.pdbx_strand_id
1 'polypeptide(L)' 'MSDSDLIHWLLAASTPSIRYLALRSLLAQPADDPQVGAARQAIMAEGPVPVILAGQTDKGDWAGEHSYYTPKY' A
#
# COMPACT_ATOMS: atom_id res chain seq x y z
N MET A 1 -9.72 23.76 -3.91
CA MET A 1 -10.21 22.47 -3.37
C MET A 1 -10.30 22.65 -1.88
N SER A 2 -11.47 22.40 -1.28
CA SER A 2 -11.58 22.39 0.18
C SER A 2 -10.95 21.12 0.75
N ASP A 3 -10.66 21.09 2.06
CA ASP A 3 -10.15 19.88 2.71
C ASP A 3 -11.11 18.70 2.55
N SER A 4 -12.42 18.95 2.59
CA SER A 4 -13.44 17.92 2.38
C SER A 4 -13.39 17.34 0.97
N ASP A 5 -13.20 18.18 -0.05
CA ASP A 5 -13.09 17.72 -1.44
C ASP A 5 -11.83 16.87 -1.63
N LEU A 6 -10.72 17.26 -0.99
CA LEU A 6 -9.47 16.50 -1.01
C LEU A 6 -9.63 15.12 -0.38
N ILE A 7 -10.27 15.04 0.80
CA ILE A 7 -10.53 13.75 1.46
C ILE A 7 -11.42 12.88 0.58
N HIS A 8 -12.46 13.44 -0.03
CA HIS A 8 -13.35 12.67 -0.90
C HIS A 8 -12.59 12.12 -2.12
N TRP A 9 -11.72 12.93 -2.73
CA TRP A 9 -10.86 12.50 -3.83
C TRP A 9 -9.90 11.37 -3.42
N LEU A 10 -9.28 11.47 -2.24
CA LEU A 10 -8.38 10.41 -1.72
C LEU A 10 -9.13 9.11 -1.43
N LEU A 11 -10.34 9.19 -0.88
CA LEU A 11 -11.18 8.01 -0.61
C LEU A 11 -11.71 7.36 -1.90
N ALA A 12 -11.82 8.13 -2.99
CA ALA A 12 -12.17 7.63 -4.32
C ALA A 12 -10.97 7.07 -5.12
N ALA A 13 -9.75 7.14 -4.58
CA ALA A 13 -8.57 6.66 -5.29
C ALA A 13 -8.67 5.16 -5.61
N SER A 14 -8.26 4.76 -6.81
CA SER A 14 -8.23 3.35 -7.22
C SER A 14 -7.24 2.53 -6.38
N THR A 15 -6.12 3.14 -5.97
CA THR A 15 -5.09 2.50 -5.15
C THR A 15 -5.57 2.33 -3.69
N PRO A 16 -5.69 1.09 -3.17
CA PRO A 16 -6.22 0.85 -1.83
C PRO A 16 -5.40 1.46 -0.69
N SER A 17 -4.07 1.54 -0.85
CA SER A 17 -3.19 2.11 0.17
C SER A 17 -3.44 3.60 0.38
N ILE A 18 -3.83 4.34 -0.66
CA ILE A 18 -4.23 5.75 -0.55
C ILE A 18 -5.49 5.87 0.30
N ARG A 19 -6.52 5.05 0.01
CA ARG A 19 -7.77 5.02 0.79
C ARG A 19 -7.50 4.68 2.27
N TYR A 20 -6.69 3.65 2.51
CA TYR A 20 -6.31 3.24 3.87
C TYR A 20 -5.59 4.34 4.66
N LEU A 21 -4.62 5.02 4.04
CA LEU A 21 -3.88 6.11 4.68
C LEU A 21 -4.75 7.35 4.90
N ALA A 22 -5.68 7.66 3.98
CA ALA A 22 -6.65 8.73 4.19
C ALA A 22 -7.53 8.46 5.43
N LEU A 23 -8.04 7.22 5.57
CA LEU A 23 -8.84 6.81 6.73
C LEU A 23 -8.04 6.87 8.04
N ARG A 24 -6.83 6.31 8.07
CA ARG A 24 -6.01 6.21 9.30
C ARG A 24 -5.33 7.51 9.70
N SER A 25 -4.77 8.24 8.73
CA SER A 25 -3.86 9.35 9.01
C SER A 25 -4.55 10.71 8.94
N LEU A 26 -5.59 10.86 8.12
CA LEU A 26 -6.29 12.15 7.97
C LEU A 26 -7.61 12.16 8.75
N LEU A 27 -8.35 11.05 8.72
CA LEU A 27 -9.62 10.92 9.42
C LEU A 27 -9.49 10.26 10.81
N ALA A 28 -8.29 9.82 11.19
CA ALA A 28 -7.99 9.17 12.46
C ALA A 28 -8.93 7.99 12.82
N GLN A 29 -9.46 7.30 11.80
CA GLN A 29 -10.35 6.16 12.01
C GLN A 29 -9.60 5.02 12.72
N PRO A 30 -10.25 4.30 13.65
CA PRO A 30 -9.59 3.23 14.39
C PRO A 30 -9.33 2.01 13.49
N ALA A 31 -8.42 1.14 13.90
CA ALA A 31 -7.96 0.03 13.07
C ALA A 31 -9.02 -1.07 12.86
N ASP A 32 -10.01 -1.11 13.76
CA ASP A 32 -11.18 -1.99 13.74
C ASP A 32 -12.36 -1.41 12.96
N ASP A 33 -12.23 -0.17 12.44
CA ASP A 33 -13.24 0.40 11.54
C ASP A 33 -13.40 -0.50 10.29
N PRO A 34 -14.64 -0.85 9.89
CA PRO A 34 -14.88 -1.73 8.75
C PRO A 34 -14.29 -1.23 7.43
N GLN A 35 -14.27 0.09 7.19
CA GLN A 35 -13.70 0.65 5.96
C GLN A 35 -12.17 0.57 5.98
N VAL A 36 -11.55 0.78 7.14
CA VAL A 36 -10.11 0.59 7.33
C VAL A 36 -9.74 -0.88 7.10
N GLY A 37 -10.51 -1.81 7.66
CA GLY A 37 -10.32 -3.25 7.46
C GLY A 37 -10.44 -3.66 5.99
N ALA A 38 -11.49 -3.20 5.30
CA ALA A 38 -11.71 -3.47 3.88
C ALA A 38 -10.59 -2.90 3.00
N ALA A 39 -10.18 -1.64 3.23
CA ALA A 39 -9.08 -1.03 2.49
C ALA A 39 -7.76 -1.79 2.73
N ARG A 40 -7.49 -2.22 3.96
CA ARG A 40 -6.30 -3.01 4.31
C ARG A 40 -6.27 -4.37 3.62
N GLN A 41 -7.41 -5.06 3.55
CA GLN A 41 -7.51 -6.33 2.81
C GLN A 41 -7.28 -6.11 1.31
N ALA A 42 -7.88 -5.05 0.74
CA ALA A 42 -7.71 -4.71 -0.66
C ALA A 42 -6.24 -4.40 -1.02
N ILE A 43 -5.44 -3.80 -0.12
CA ILE A 43 -4.00 -3.60 -0.36
C ILE A 43 -3.30 -4.90 -0.77
N MET A 44 -3.66 -6.03 -0.16
CA MET A 44 -3.02 -7.32 -0.47
C MET A 44 -3.61 -8.00 -1.72
N ALA A 45 -4.80 -7.60 -2.16
CA ALA A 45 -5.55 -8.27 -3.22
C ALA A 45 -5.51 -7.54 -4.57
N GLU A 46 -5.41 -6.20 -4.57
CA GLU A 46 -5.46 -5.38 -5.78
C GLU A 46 -4.46 -4.23 -5.77
N GLY A 47 -4.21 -3.67 -6.96
CA GLY A 47 -3.34 -2.53 -7.13
C GLY A 47 -1.83 -2.88 -7.07
N PRO A 48 -0.98 -1.93 -6.68
CA PRO A 48 0.46 -2.04 -6.89
C PRO A 48 1.15 -3.05 -5.97
N VAL A 49 0.65 -3.28 -4.76
CA VAL A 49 1.31 -4.17 -3.79
C VAL A 49 1.38 -5.61 -4.27
N PRO A 50 0.28 -6.28 -4.68
CA PRO A 50 0.39 -7.65 -5.20
C PRO A 50 1.22 -7.72 -6.48
N VAL A 51 1.19 -6.69 -7.34
CA VAL A 51 2.01 -6.62 -8.56
C VAL A 51 3.50 -6.52 -8.23
N ILE A 52 3.87 -5.70 -7.25
CA ILE A 52 5.24 -5.58 -6.77
C ILE A 52 5.67 -6.92 -6.17
N LEU A 53 4.91 -7.47 -5.23
CA LEU A 53 5.27 -8.71 -4.54
C LEU A 53 5.31 -9.94 -5.46
N ALA A 54 4.57 -9.94 -6.57
CA ALA A 54 4.66 -10.98 -7.60
C ALA A 54 6.04 -11.03 -8.29
N GLY A 55 6.87 -10.00 -8.16
CA GLY A 55 8.25 -10.00 -8.64
C GLY A 55 9.25 -10.71 -7.70
N GLN A 56 8.82 -11.13 -6.52
CA GLN A 56 9.66 -11.92 -5.61
C GLN A 56 9.73 -13.38 -6.06
N THR A 57 10.82 -14.06 -5.72
CA THR A 57 10.88 -15.52 -5.85
C THR A 57 10.04 -16.17 -4.75
N ASP A 58 9.80 -17.48 -4.87
CA ASP A 58 9.12 -18.29 -3.85
C ASP A 58 9.78 -18.22 -2.46
N LYS A 59 11.06 -17.84 -2.39
CA LYS A 59 11.80 -17.65 -1.12
C LYS A 59 11.63 -16.25 -0.52
N GLY A 60 10.98 -15.32 -1.24
CA GLY A 60 10.75 -13.95 -0.81
C GLY A 60 11.89 -12.96 -1.07
N ASP A 61 12.94 -13.38 -1.79
CA ASP A 61 14.00 -12.51 -2.32
C ASP A 61 13.63 -11.97 -3.72
N TRP A 62 14.34 -10.94 -4.19
CA TRP A 62 14.12 -10.38 -5.53
C TRP A 62 15.06 -11.02 -6.55
N ALA A 63 14.53 -11.41 -7.70
CA ALA A 63 15.34 -11.96 -8.78
C ALA A 63 16.38 -10.93 -9.27
N GLY A 64 17.67 -11.31 -9.29
CA GLY A 64 18.74 -10.40 -9.69
C GLY A 64 19.50 -9.77 -8.51
N GLU A 65 19.02 -9.93 -7.29
CA GLU A 65 19.64 -9.37 -6.09
C GLU A 65 20.81 -10.24 -5.60
N HIS A 66 21.89 -10.24 -6.37
CA HIS A 66 23.12 -10.94 -6.04
C HIS A 66 24.03 -9.96 -5.29
N SER A 67 24.13 -10.11 -3.97
CA SER A 67 25.05 -9.37 -3.08
C SER A 67 25.11 -7.84 -3.32
N TYR A 68 24.42 -7.06 -2.48
CA TYR A 68 24.56 -5.59 -2.44
C TYR A 68 26.01 -5.12 -2.16
N TYR A 69 26.86 -6.03 -1.68
CA TYR A 69 28.29 -5.81 -1.52
C TYR A 69 29.04 -6.52 -2.64
N THR A 70 29.47 -5.76 -3.64
CA THR A 70 30.61 -6.15 -4.46
C THR A 70 31.90 -5.94 -3.65
N PRO A 71 32.95 -6.76 -3.84
CA PRO A 71 34.23 -6.52 -3.19
C PRO A 71 34.71 -5.10 -3.51
N LYS A 72 35.00 -4.31 -2.48
CA LYS A 72 35.53 -2.95 -2.64
C LYS A 72 37.03 -2.91 -2.94
N TYR A 73 37.70 -4.06 -3.00
CA TYR A 73 39.14 -4.21 -3.24
C TYR A 73 39.39 -5.47 -4.04
#